data_AF-A0A967I7Y0-F1
#
_entry.id   AF-A0A967I7Y0-F1
#
_cell.length_a   1.000
_cell.length_b   1.000
_cell.length_c   1.000
_cell.angle_alpha   90.00
_cell.angle_beta   90.00
_cell.angle_gamma   90.00
#
_symmetry.space_group_name_H-M   'P 1'
#
loop_
_entity.id
_entity.type
_entity.pdbx_description
1 polymer ?
#
loop_
_entity_poly.entity_id
_entity_poly.type
_entity_poly.pdbx_seq_one_letter_code
_entity_poly.pdbx_strand_id
1 'polypeptide(L)' 'MKIELVEGVEIDISGPLRKLRLKDGWYVVGEGSLDTVDSEEEADLLIQHLTTQ' A
#
# COMPACT_ATOMS: atom_id res chain seq x y z
N MET A 1 2.53 13.27 -9.27
CA MET A 1 3.43 12.20 -8.83
C MET A 1 3.61 12.35 -7.34
N LYS A 2 3.22 11.34 -6.54
CA LYS A 2 3.41 11.35 -5.09
C LYS A 2 4.23 10.12 -4.72
N ILE A 3 5.36 10.33 -4.08
CA ILE A 3 6.34 9.28 -3.77
C ILE A 3 6.57 9.30 -2.26
N GLU A 4 6.59 8.12 -1.65
CA GLU A 4 7.07 7.91 -0.28
C GLU A 4 8.40 7.15 -0.32
N LEU A 5 9.29 7.49 0.62
CA LEU A 5 10.58 6.82 0.77
C LEU A 5 10.51 5.88 1.98
N VAL A 6 10.49 4.58 1.72
CA VAL A 6 10.48 3.54 2.76
C VAL A 6 11.78 2.77 2.68
N GLU A 7 12.62 2.88 3.70
CA GLU A 7 13.91 2.18 3.78
C GLU A 7 14.81 2.32 2.54
N GLY A 8 14.77 3.50 1.89
CA GLY A 8 15.57 3.76 0.67
C GLY A 8 14.91 3.29 -0.63
N VAL A 9 13.69 2.76 -0.58
CA VAL A 9 12.87 2.42 -1.74
C VAL A 9 11.86 3.55 -1.99
N GLU A 10 11.89 4.10 -3.20
CA GLU A 10 10.87 5.05 -3.66
C GLU A 10 9.62 4.30 -4.12
N ILE A 11 8.50 4.59 -3.48
CA ILE A 11 7.21 3.97 -3.75
C ILE A 11 6.26 5.04 -4.29
N ASP A 12 5.78 4.85 -5.52
CA ASP A 12 4.71 5.68 -6.07
C ASP A 12 3.39 5.38 -5.35
N ILE A 13 2.89 6.33 -4.58
CA ILE A 13 1.64 6.22 -3.83
C ILE A 13 0.48 6.93 -4.52
N SER A 14 0.64 7.29 -5.79
CA SER A 14 -0.44 7.81 -6.62
C SER A 14 -1.28 6.67 -7.25
N GLY A 15 -2.43 7.05 -7.82
CA GLY A 15 -3.35 6.12 -8.47
C GLY A 15 -4.25 5.38 -7.47
N PRO A 16 -4.96 4.33 -7.93
CA PRO A 16 -5.85 3.55 -7.07
C PRO A 16 -5.08 2.73 -6.03
N LEU A 17 -5.77 2.39 -4.94
CA LEU A 17 -5.27 1.46 -3.92
C LEU A 17 -4.88 0.11 -4.54
N ARG A 18 -3.71 -0.39 -4.16
CA ARG A 18 -3.17 -1.67 -4.63
C ARG A 18 -2.21 -2.28 -3.61
N LYS A 19 -2.09 -3.60 -3.65
CA LYS A 19 -1.10 -4.35 -2.86
C LYS A 19 0.29 -4.22 -3.48
N LEU A 20 1.31 -4.09 -2.64
CA LEU A 20 2.71 -4.12 -3.00
C LEU A 20 3.44 -5.10 -2.07
N ARG A 21 4.16 -6.07 -2.63
CA ARG A 21 5.03 -6.98 -1.87
C ARG A 21 6.47 -6.50 -1.96
N LEU A 22 7.07 -6.18 -0.83
CA LEU A 22 8.49 -5.89 -0.70
C LEU A 22 9.20 -7.03 0.04
N LYS A 23 10.52 -6.91 0.24
CA LYS A 23 11.34 -7.95 0.88
C LYS A 23 10.96 -8.18 2.35
N ASP A 24 10.54 -7.10 3.01
CA ASP A 24 10.25 -6.98 4.43
C ASP A 24 8.78 -7.24 4.75
N GLY A 25 7.85 -6.98 3.83
CA GLY A 25 6.43 -7.08 4.16
C GLY A 25 5.47 -6.82 3.01
N TRP A 26 4.19 -6.82 3.37
CA TRP A 26 3.09 -6.40 2.49
C TRP A 26 2.71 -4.95 2.79
N TYR A 27 2.33 -4.25 1.72
CA TYR A 27 1.98 -2.85 1.75
C TYR A 27 0.70 -2.63 0.94
N VAL A 28 -0.14 -1.71 1.39
CA VAL A 28 -1.23 -1.12 0.61
C VAL A 28 -0.82 0.30 0.25
N VAL A 29 -0.81 0.62 -1.05
CA VAL A 29 -0.35 1.90 -1.57
C VAL A 29 -1.35 2.44 -2.59
N GLY A 30 -1.46 3.76 -2.68
CA GLY A 30 -2.39 4.42 -3.60
C GLY A 30 -3.16 5.52 -2.90
N GLU A 31 -3.86 6.36 -3.65
CA GLU A 31 -4.67 7.49 -3.15
C GLU A 31 -3.89 8.45 -2.23
N GLY A 32 -2.58 8.44 -2.34
CA GLY A 32 -1.68 9.19 -1.49
C GLY A 32 -1.45 8.61 -0.09
N SER A 33 -1.77 7.35 0.15
CA SER A 33 -1.42 6.62 1.38
C SER A 33 -0.47 5.44 1.11
N LEU A 34 0.18 5.02 2.20
CA LEU A 34 1.00 3.83 2.30
C LEU A 34 0.77 3.22 3.69
N ASP A 35 0.28 1.99 3.73
CA ASP A 35 -0.03 1.25 4.95
C ASP A 35 0.69 -0.11 4.92
N THR A 36 1.37 -0.45 6.01
CA THR A 36 2.03 -1.75 6.21
C THR A 36 1.06 -2.76 6.78
N VAL A 37 1.07 -3.99 6.27
CA VAL A 37 0.21 -5.10 6.73
C VAL A 37 0.99 -6.40 6.84
N ASP A 38 0.51 -7.32 7.68
CA ASP A 38 1.22 -8.55 8.04
C ASP A 38 1.05 -9.66 6.99
N SER A 39 -0.03 -9.61 6.20
CA SER A 39 -0.32 -10.62 5.17
C SER A 39 -0.95 -10.05 3.90
N GLU A 40 -1.00 -10.87 2.85
CA GLU A 40 -1.67 -10.49 1.60
C GLU A 40 -3.17 -10.34 1.80
N GLU A 41 -3.77 -11.24 2.59
CA GLU A 41 -5.19 -11.24 2.93
C GLU A 41 -5.57 -9.98 3.73
N GLU A 42 -4.72 -9.54 4.66
CA GLU A 42 -4.94 -8.28 5.37
C GLU A 42 -4.91 -7.08 4.43
N ALA A 43 -4.01 -7.09 3.44
CA ALA A 43 -3.98 -6.06 2.41
C ALA A 43 -5.29 -6.02 1.59
N ASP A 44 -5.85 -7.19 1.24
CA ASP A 44 -7.12 -7.28 0.55
C ASP A 44 -8.29 -6.75 1.40
N LEU A 45 -8.34 -7.12 2.69
CA LEU A 45 -9.35 -6.62 3.62
C LEU A 45 -9.27 -5.11 3.80
N LEU A 46 -8.06 -4.56 3.90
CA LEU A 46 -7.83 -3.13 4.03
C LEU A 46 -8.31 -2.37 2.78
N ILE A 47 -7.98 -2.85 1.58
CA ILE A 47 -8.45 -2.23 0.34
C ILE A 47 -9.98 -2.30 0.23
N GLN A 48 -10.59 -3.45 0.55
CA GLN A 48 -12.05 -3.58 0.56
C GLN A 48 -12.70 -2.60 1.54
N HIS A 49 -12.15 -2.46 2.74
CA HIS A 49 -12.65 -1.53 3.74
C HIS A 49 -12.57 -0.07 3.28
N LEU A 50 -11.44 0.34 2.68
CA LEU A 50 -11.22 1.71 2.23
C LEU A 50 -12.03 2.07 0.98
N THR A 51 -12.27 1.12 0.08
CA THR A 51 -13.01 1.36 -1.16
C THR A 51 -14.54 1.32 -1.00
N THR A 52 -15.04 0.83 0.14
CA THR A 52 -16.49 0.69 0.41
C THR A 52 -17.05 1.87 1.21
N GLN A 53 -16.22 2.83 1.63
CA GLN A 53 -16.66 4.08 2.27
C GLN A 53 -16.99 5.16 1.24
#